data_AF-A0A355H486-F1
#
_entry.id   AF-A0A355H486-F1
#
_cell.length_a   1.000
_cell.length_b   1.000
_cell.length_c   1.000
_cell.angle_alpha   90.00
_cell.angle_beta   90.00
_cell.angle_gamma   90.00
#
_symmetry.space_group_name_H-M   'P 1'
#
loop_
_entity.id
_entity.type
_entity.pdbx_description
1 polymer ?
#
loop_
_entity_poly.entity_id
_entity_poly.type
_entity_poly.pdbx_seq_one_letter_code
_entity_poly.pdbx_strand_id
1 'polypeptide(L)'
;ISLGFNPIWYGVLYTVTCQIAYMTPPFGYNLFLMRAMAPKEITLIDIYRSIIPFVLIMTLGLALIMIYPQIALWLPNLIYGK
;
A
#
# COMPACT_ATOMS: atom_id res chain seq x y z
N ILE A 1 -5.28 -19.79 16.45
CA ILE A 1 -4.07 -19.14 15.87
C ILE A 1 -3.94 -17.80 16.60
N SER A 2 -3.57 -17.69 17.87
CA SER A 2 -2.38 -18.10 18.65
C SER A 2 -1.03 -17.54 18.20
N LEU A 3 -1.06 -16.32 17.65
CA LEU A 3 -0.01 -15.34 17.83
C LEU A 3 -0.70 -14.20 18.60
N GLY A 4 -0.17 -13.69 19.70
CA GLY A 4 -0.80 -12.64 20.53
C GLY A 4 -0.99 -11.27 19.84
N PHE A 5 -1.13 -11.27 18.51
CA PHE A 5 -1.26 -10.11 17.65
C PHE A 5 -2.70 -9.95 17.18
N ASN A 6 -3.11 -8.70 16.99
CA ASN A 6 -4.46 -8.39 16.54
C ASN A 6 -4.58 -8.74 15.03
N PRO A 7 -5.43 -9.70 14.63
CA PRO A 7 -5.52 -10.17 13.25
C PRO A 7 -5.97 -9.06 12.28
N ILE A 8 -6.71 -8.07 12.78
CA ILE A 8 -7.10 -6.90 11.98
C ILE A 8 -5.89 -6.06 11.62
N TRP A 9 -5.00 -5.79 12.58
CA TRP A 9 -3.76 -5.06 12.33
C TRP A 9 -2.87 -5.79 11.32
N TYR A 10 -2.73 -7.10 11.45
CA TYR A 10 -2.00 -7.91 10.48
C TYR A 10 -2.64 -7.87 9.08
N GLY A 11 -3.98 -7.95 9.00
CA GLY A 11 -4.73 -7.80 7.75
C GLY A 11 -4.47 -6.46 7.07
N VAL A 12 -4.47 -5.35 7.82
CA VAL A 12 -4.19 -4.02 7.29
C VAL A 12 -2.75 -3.94 6.75
N LEU A 13 -1.76 -4.43 7.50
CA LEU A 13 -0.37 -4.46 7.04
C LEU A 13 -0.22 -5.28 5.76
N TYR A 14 -0.89 -6.44 5.68
CA TYR A 14 -0.89 -7.28 4.49
C TYR A 14 -1.50 -6.56 3.28
N THR A 15 -2.69 -5.97 3.42
CA THR A 15 -3.36 -5.24 2.33
C THR A 15 -2.52 -4.06 1.83
N VAL A 16 -1.92 -3.27 2.73
CA VAL A 16 -1.07 -2.13 2.35
C VAL A 16 0.20 -2.62 1.63
N THR A 17 0.83 -3.69 2.12
CA THR A 17 2.01 -4.29 1.50
C THR A 17 1.69 -4.83 0.10
N CYS A 18 0.54 -5.49 -0.07
CA CYS A 18 0.06 -5.93 -1.39
C CYS A 18 -0.15 -4.75 -2.34
N GLN A 19 -0.78 -3.66 -1.88
CA GLN A 19 -0.97 -2.46 -2.71
C GLN A 19 0.36 -1.85 -3.18
N ILE A 20 1.35 -1.76 -2.29
CA ILE A 20 2.71 -1.32 -2.65
C ILE A 20 3.30 -2.27 -3.70
N ALA A 21 3.15 -3.58 -3.54
CA ALA A 21 3.64 -4.57 -4.49
C ALA A 21 2.97 -4.47 -5.89
N TYR A 22 1.69 -4.08 -5.96
CA TYR A 22 0.99 -3.82 -7.22
C TYR A 22 1.46 -2.55 -7.94
N MET A 23 2.03 -1.60 -7.21
CA MET A 23 2.54 -0.33 -7.76
C MET A 23 4.04 -0.36 -8.01
N THR A 24 4.80 -1.22 -7.33
CA THR A 24 6.25 -1.31 -7.45
C THR A 24 6.63 -2.40 -8.47
N PRO A 25 7.65 -2.21 -9.32
CA PRO A 25 8.05 -3.21 -10.30
C PRO A 25 8.78 -4.35 -9.60
N PRO A 26 8.19 -5.56 -9.59
CA PRO A 26 8.14 -6.49 -10.73
C PRO A 26 6.72 -6.89 -11.19
N PHE A 27 5.67 -6.49 -10.46
CA PHE A 27 4.26 -6.83 -10.73
C PHE A 27 3.39 -5.65 -11.16
N GLY A 28 4.01 -4.47 -11.40
CA GLY A 28 3.42 -3.14 -11.67
C GLY A 28 2.30 -3.07 -12.72
N TYR A 29 1.20 -3.77 -12.51
CA TYR A 29 0.10 -3.92 -13.45
C TYR A 29 -0.53 -2.57 -13.74
N ASN A 30 -0.69 -1.73 -12.72
CA ASN A 30 -1.16 -0.36 -12.88
C ASN A 30 -0.19 0.49 -13.73
N LEU A 31 1.13 0.30 -13.60
CA LEU A 31 2.14 0.98 -14.43
C LEU A 31 2.05 0.55 -15.90
N PHE A 32 1.89 -0.75 -16.15
CA PHE A 32 1.74 -1.30 -17.50
C PHE A 32 0.42 -0.90 -18.15
N LEU A 33 -0.67 -0.84 -17.39
CA LEU A 33 -1.98 -0.38 -17.85
C LEU A 33 -1.95 1.12 -18.20
N MET A 34 -1.32 1.95 -17.36
CA MET A 34 -1.10 3.37 -17.66
C MET A 34 -0.23 3.54 -18.91
N ARG A 35 0.80 2.71 -19.10
CA ARG A 35 1.58 2.73 -20.35
C ARG A 35 0.78 2.29 -21.57
N ALA A 36 -0.17 1.36 -21.43
CA ALA A 36 -1.05 0.95 -22.51
C ALA A 36 -2.03 2.07 -22.95
N MET A 37 -2.40 2.96 -22.02
CA MET A 37 -3.27 4.11 -22.29
C MET A 37 -2.51 5.42 -22.59
N ALA A 38 -1.22 5.49 -22.27
CA ALA A 38 -0.42 6.71 -22.43
C ALA A 38 0.03 6.94 -23.88
N PRO A 39 0.07 8.21 -24.34
CA PRO A 39 0.65 8.57 -25.63
C PRO A 39 2.13 8.16 -25.73
N LYS A 40 2.62 7.86 -26.94
CA LYS A 40 3.99 7.35 -27.22
C LYS A 40 5.12 8.23 -26.69
N GLU A 41 4.82 9.47 -26.36
CA GLU A 41 5.74 10.48 -25.80
C GLU A 41 6.12 10.21 -24.35
N ILE A 42 5.28 9.48 -23.59
CA ILE A 42 5.55 9.19 -22.17
C ILE A 42 6.42 7.94 -22.06
N THR A 43 7.63 8.09 -21.52
CA THR A 43 8.56 6.98 -21.32
C THR A 43 8.24 6.21 -20.03
N LEU A 44 8.65 4.94 -19.96
CA LEU A 44 8.53 4.13 -18.73
C LEU A 44 9.16 4.84 -17.52
N ILE A 45 10.24 5.58 -17.77
CA ILE A 45 10.97 6.35 -16.76
C ILE A 45 10.11 7.45 -16.13
N ASP A 46 9.28 8.15 -16.90
CA ASP A 46 8.40 9.20 -16.37
C ASP A 46 7.31 8.63 -15.46
N ILE A 47 6.77 7.47 -15.86
CA ILE A 47 5.76 6.76 -15.08
C ILE A 47 6.38 6.23 -13.77
N TYR A 48 7.59 5.65 -13.84
CA TYR A 48 8.31 5.20 -12.65
C TYR A 48 8.64 6.34 -11.70
N ARG A 49 9.13 7.47 -12.21
CA ARG A 49 9.42 8.66 -11.41
C ARG A 49 8.18 9.17 -10.67
N SER A 50 7.01 9.06 -11.30
CA SER A 50 5.75 9.48 -10.70
C SER A 50 5.25 8.54 -9.60
N ILE A 51 5.59 7.25 -9.68
CA ILE A 51 5.15 6.27 -8.68
C ILE A 51 6.05 6.20 -7.45
N ILE A 52 7.34 6.54 -7.59
CA ILE A 52 8.30 6.62 -6.47
C ILE A 52 7.78 7.46 -5.28
N PRO A 53 7.33 8.72 -5.46
CA PRO A 53 6.83 9.50 -4.33
C PRO A 53 5.57 8.89 -3.70
N PHE A 54 4.74 8.23 -4.51
CA PHE A 54 3.53 7.57 -4.03
C PHE A 54 3.86 6.35 -3.17
N VAL A 55 4.75 5.48 -3.65
CA VAL A 55 5.26 4.32 -2.89
C VAL A 55 5.91 4.78 -1.59
N LEU A 56 6.68 5.88 -1.61
CA LEU A 56 7.35 6.41 -0.43
C LEU A 56 6.35 6.84 0.66
N ILE A 57 5.25 7.51 0.28
CA ILE A 57 4.15 7.86 1.19
C ILE A 57 3.45 6.60 1.72
N MET A 58 3.20 5.61 0.86
CA MET A 58 2.58 4.35 1.29
C MET A 58 3.46 3.56 2.27
N THR A 59 4.77 3.51 2.03
CA THR A 59 5.74 2.88 2.92
C THR A 59 5.84 3.63 4.24
N LEU A 60 5.79 4.97 4.23
CA LEU A 60 5.69 5.76 5.46
C LEU A 60 4.41 5.47 6.24
N GLY A 61 3.27 5.36 5.55
CA GLY A 61 1.98 4.96 6.15
C GLY A 61 2.04 3.55 6.75
N LEU A 62 2.65 2.61 6.04
CA LEU A 62 2.89 1.25 6.54
C LEU A 62 3.76 1.28 7.81
N ALA A 63 4.87 2.03 7.79
CA ALA A 63 5.75 2.17 8.95
C ALA A 63 5.02 2.80 10.15
N LEU A 64 4.19 3.81 9.91
CA LEU A 64 3.32 4.41 10.92
C LEU A 64 2.33 3.42 11.52
N ILE A 65 1.65 2.61 10.70
CA ILE A 65 0.72 1.57 11.17
C ILE A 65 1.46 0.44 11.91
N MET A 66 2.69 0.14 11.49
CA MET A 66 3.55 -0.85 12.13
C MET A 66 3.97 -0.39 13.53
N ILE A 67 4.32 0.89 13.71
CA ILE A 67 4.71 1.46 15.01
C ILE A 67 3.48 1.76 15.88
N TYR A 68 2.41 2.27 15.28
CA TYR A 68 1.18 2.67 15.95
C TYR A 68 -0.02 1.85 15.43
N PRO A 69 -0.21 0.61 15.92
CA PRO A 69 -1.32 -0.26 15.52
C PRO A 69 -2.70 0.36 15.81
N GLN A 70 -2.77 1.32 16.74
CA GLN A 70 -3.97 2.06 17.09
C GLN A 70 -4.58 2.82 15.90
N ILE A 71 -3.79 3.24 14.91
CA ILE A 71 -4.31 3.93 13.71
C ILE A 71 -5.18 2.98 12.89
N ALA A 72 -4.72 1.73 12.71
CA ALA A 72 -5.47 0.70 12.00
C ALA A 72 -6.61 0.10 12.82
N LEU A 73 -6.48 0.10 14.15
CA LEU A 73 -7.45 -0.48 15.07
C LEU A 73 -8.52 0.52 15.55
N TRP A 74 -8.31 1.83 15.35
CA TRP A 74 -9.28 2.86 15.75
C TRP A 74 -10.64 2.69 15.06
N LEU A 75 -10.65 2.51 13.74
CA LEU A 75 -11.89 2.32 12.98
C LEU A 75 -12.58 0.98 13.33
N PRO A 76 -11.89 -0.18 13.39
CA PRO A 76 -12.47 -1.41 13.92
C PRO A 76 -12.98 -1.28 15.35
N ASN A 77 -12.29 -0.59 16.25
CA ASN A 77 -12.76 -0.37 17.61
C ASN A 77 -14.03 0.50 17.63
N LEU A 78 -14.13 1.49 16.73
CA LEU A 78 -15.31 2.33 16.59
C LEU A 78 -16.52 1.56 16.02
N ILE A 79 -16.31 0.65 15.07
CA ILE A 79 -17.39 -0.11 14.42
C ILE A 79 -17.78 -1.37 15.19
N TYR A 80 -16.80 -2.10 15.76
CA TYR A 80 -17.03 -3.34 16.52
C TYR A 80 -17.26 -3.11 18.01
N GLY A 81 -17.22 -1.86 18.49
CA GLY A 81 -17.74 -1.46 19.79
C GLY A 81 -17.36 -2.38 20.95
N LYS A 82 -16.07 -2.39 21.32
CA LYS A 82 -15.66 -2.78 22.68
C LYS A 82 -15.40 -1.55 23.51
#